data_AF-A0AAP0SAR1-F1
#
_entry.id   AF-A0AAP0SAR1-F1
#
_cell.length_a   1.000
_cell.length_b   1.000
_cell.length_c   1.000
_cell.angle_alpha   90.00
_cell.angle_beta   90.00
_cell.angle_gamma   90.00
#
_symmetry.space_group_name_H-M   'P 1'
#
loop_
_entity.id
_entity.type
_entity.pdbx_description
1 polymer ?
#
loop_
_entity_poly.entity_id
_entity_poly.type
_entity_poly.pdbx_seq_one_letter_code
_entity_poly.pdbx_strand_id
1 'polypeptide(L)'
;MYVSSGSFTDETRKEVEDFSKWILDVGDGILPGLPLSANGEFDWIRILDDLLIKDQRRGIQALIDDIYPNLKERYLDSSCLQERAILAPKNVDVDKINSKMFSLIPEPTRCCLSTDESCCGDWQFV
;
A
#
# COMPACT_ATOMS: atom_id res chain seq x y z
N MET A 1 -1.87 -22.25 3.31
CA MET A 1 -0.81 -21.26 3.03
C MET A 1 0.41 -21.69 3.82
N TYR A 2 1.50 -22.07 3.14
CA TYR A 2 2.77 -22.33 3.81
C TYR A 2 3.63 -21.08 3.65
N VAL A 3 4.01 -20.46 4.77
CA VAL A 3 4.99 -19.37 4.77
C VAL A 3 6.35 -20.01 4.58
N SER A 4 7.08 -19.56 3.56
CA SER A 4 8.37 -20.12 3.15
C SER A 4 9.38 -20.09 4.30
N SER A 5 10.10 -21.19 4.49
CA SER A 5 11.13 -21.40 5.52
C SER A 5 12.39 -20.57 5.24
N GLY A 6 12.28 -19.24 5.34
CA GLY A 6 13.43 -18.38 5.60
C GLY A 6 13.78 -18.48 7.09
N SER A 7 15.07 -18.38 7.43
CA SER A 7 15.51 -18.28 8.83
C SER A 7 14.97 -17.00 9.46
N PHE A 8 13.78 -17.05 10.05
CA PHE A 8 13.26 -15.98 10.89
C PHE A 8 14.15 -15.86 12.12
N THR A 9 14.61 -14.66 12.45
CA THR A 9 15.31 -14.43 13.71
C THR A 9 14.31 -14.49 14.86
N ASP A 10 14.79 -14.72 16.08
CA ASP A 10 13.94 -14.75 17.27
C ASP A 10 13.22 -13.40 17.46
N GLU A 11 13.84 -12.29 17.05
CA GLU A 11 13.25 -10.96 17.08
C GLU A 11 12.04 -10.84 16.14
N THR A 12 12.17 -11.25 14.87
CA THR A 12 11.05 -11.19 13.91
C THR A 12 9.88 -12.07 14.36
N ARG A 13 10.17 -13.23 14.95
CA ARG A 13 9.10 -14.11 15.45
C ARG A 13 8.33 -13.44 16.59
N LYS A 14 9.06 -12.78 17.50
CA LYS A 14 8.45 -12.03 18.59
C LYS A 14 7.60 -10.85 18.10
N GLU A 15 8.06 -10.10 17.10
CA GLU A 15 7.28 -9.00 16.51
C GLU A 15 5.96 -9.50 15.90
N VAL A 16 5.99 -10.65 15.21
CA VAL A 16 4.77 -11.27 14.65
C VAL A 16 3.83 -11.75 15.76
N GLU A 17 4.37 -12.36 16.82
CA GLU A 17 3.60 -12.78 17.99
C GLU A 17 2.93 -11.58 18.69
N ASP A 18 3.67 -10.49 18.89
CA ASP A 18 3.18 -9.25 19.51
C ASP A 18 2.09 -8.59 18.66
N PHE A 19 2.26 -8.48 17.34
CA PHE A 19 1.23 -7.97 16.43
C PHE A 19 -0.03 -8.85 16.40
N SER A 20 0.16 -10.18 16.36
CA SER A 20 -0.94 -11.14 16.36
C SER A 20 -1.77 -11.05 17.65
N LYS A 21 -1.10 -10.86 18.79
CA LYS A 21 -1.79 -10.63 20.05
C LYS A 21 -2.55 -9.30 20.03
N TRP A 22 -1.92 -8.22 19.57
CA TRP A 22 -2.55 -6.90 19.51
C TRP A 22 -3.83 -6.92 18.67
N ILE A 23 -3.82 -7.55 17.49
CA ILE A 23 -5.02 -7.60 16.64
C ILE A 23 -6.14 -8.46 17.23
N LEU A 24 -5.81 -9.51 17.99
CA LEU A 24 -6.79 -10.30 18.74
C LEU A 24 -7.41 -9.48 19.87
N ASP A 25 -6.59 -8.77 20.65
CA ASP A 25 -7.06 -7.91 21.74
C ASP A 25 -7.97 -6.77 21.24
N VAL A 26 -7.74 -6.27 20.00
CA VAL A 26 -8.67 -5.36 19.31
C VAL A 26 -10.01 -6.03 19.05
N GLY A 27 -10.00 -7.24 18.46
CA GLY A 27 -11.21 -7.97 18.09
C GLY A 27 -12.05 -8.41 19.29
N ASP A 28 -11.40 -8.76 20.39
CA ASP A 28 -12.05 -9.17 21.63
C ASP A 28 -12.50 -7.98 22.51
N GLY A 29 -12.21 -6.74 22.09
CA GLY A 29 -12.54 -5.53 22.85
C GLY A 29 -11.79 -5.42 24.17
N ILE A 30 -10.62 -6.06 24.27
CA ILE A 30 -9.75 -6.06 25.46
C ILE A 30 -8.97 -4.75 25.55
N LEU A 31 -8.59 -4.19 24.40
CA LEU A 31 -7.84 -2.93 24.39
C LEU A 31 -8.66 -1.80 25.02
N PRO A 32 -8.04 -0.97 25.88
CA PRO A 32 -8.72 0.16 26.46
C PRO A 32 -9.10 1.12 25.33
N GLY A 33 -10.40 1.36 25.21
CA GLY A 33 -10.91 2.41 24.35
C GLY A 33 -10.32 3.76 24.72
N LEU A 34 -10.08 4.60 23.72
CA LEU A 34 -9.60 5.96 23.91
C LEU A 34 -10.76 6.95 23.74
N PRO A 35 -10.92 7.92 24.66
CA PRO A 35 -11.89 8.98 24.50
C PRO A 35 -11.38 9.97 23.45
N LEU A 36 -12.13 10.15 22.35
CA LEU A 36 -11.76 11.14 21.33
C LEU A 36 -12.24 12.56 21.69
N SER A 37 -13.23 12.66 22.59
CA SER A 37 -13.78 13.92 23.06
C SER A 37 -14.24 13.80 24.52
N ALA A 38 -14.39 14.94 25.20
CA ALA A 38 -14.73 15.04 26.62
C ALA A 38 -16.08 14.39 26.99
N ASN A 39 -16.88 14.02 26.01
CA ASN A 39 -18.16 13.30 26.14
C ASN A 39 -18.00 11.77 26.30
N GLY A 40 -16.78 11.22 26.26
CA GLY A 40 -16.49 9.90 26.84
C GLY A 40 -16.86 8.67 26.00
N GLU A 41 -17.00 8.81 24.67
CA GLU A 41 -17.10 7.63 23.78
C GLU A 41 -15.72 6.96 23.66
N PHE A 42 -15.59 5.75 24.20
CA PHE A 42 -14.37 4.94 24.25
C PHE A 42 -14.28 3.96 23.07
N ASP A 43 -14.72 4.36 21.87
CA ASP A 43 -14.80 3.45 20.72
C ASP A 43 -13.53 3.45 19.85
N TRP A 44 -12.51 4.20 20.26
CA TRP A 44 -11.29 4.39 19.48
C TRP A 44 -10.15 3.53 19.98
N ILE A 45 -9.42 2.90 19.07
CA ILE A 45 -8.18 2.18 19.37
C ILE A 45 -6.97 3.02 18.95
N ARG A 46 -5.85 2.83 19.66
CA ARG A 46 -4.56 3.36 19.20
C ARG A 46 -3.93 2.39 18.21
N ILE A 47 -3.71 2.83 16.98
CA ILE A 47 -2.86 2.12 16.03
C ILE A 47 -1.41 2.23 16.50
N LEU A 48 -0.66 1.12 16.43
CA LEU A 48 0.75 1.09 16.81
C LEU A 48 1.57 2.05 15.94
N ASP A 49 2.51 2.78 16.54
CA ASP A 49 3.27 3.83 15.85
C ASP A 49 4.09 3.26 14.67
N ASP A 50 4.51 2.00 14.75
CA ASP A 50 5.24 1.31 13.68
C ASP A 50 4.37 0.96 12.46
N LEU A 51 3.05 0.94 12.63
CA LEU A 51 2.08 0.75 11.54
C LEU A 51 1.67 2.06 10.87
N LEU A 52 2.13 3.20 11.41
CA LEU A 52 1.79 4.52 10.90
C LEU A 52 2.79 4.94 9.82
N ILE A 53 2.25 5.49 8.73
CA ILE A 53 3.07 6.19 7.74
C ILE A 53 3.57 7.49 8.37
N LYS A 54 4.89 7.60 8.49
CA LYS A 54 5.55 8.68 9.22
C LYS A 54 5.41 10.04 8.54
N ASP A 55 5.34 10.08 7.21
CA ASP A 55 5.19 11.32 6.44
C ASP A 55 3.73 11.58 6.06
N GLN A 56 2.97 12.13 7.02
CA GLN A 56 1.57 12.47 6.78
C GLN A 56 1.38 13.68 5.85
N ARG A 57 2.41 14.50 5.60
CA ARG A 57 2.28 15.73 4.80
C ARG A 57 2.12 15.42 3.31
N ARG A 58 2.73 14.34 2.85
CA ARG A 58 2.67 13.90 1.46
C ARG A 58 1.45 13.02 1.14
N GLY A 59 0.66 12.65 2.16
CA GLY A 59 -0.62 11.96 2.01
C GLY A 59 -0.52 10.66 1.18
N ILE A 60 -1.34 10.55 0.13
CA ILE A 60 -1.36 9.37 -0.78
C ILE A 60 0.03 9.11 -1.39
N GLN A 61 0.85 10.14 -1.63
CA GLN A 61 2.19 9.92 -2.17
C GLN A 61 3.09 9.18 -1.17
N ALA A 62 3.04 9.52 0.12
CA ALA A 62 3.81 8.78 1.13
C ALA A 62 3.34 7.33 1.25
N LEU A 63 2.03 7.10 1.18
CA LEU A 63 1.45 5.75 1.16
C LEU A 63 1.96 4.93 -0.04
N ILE A 64 1.98 5.53 -1.25
CA ILE A 64 2.49 4.85 -2.44
C ILE A 64 4.00 4.61 -2.33
N ASP A 65 4.80 5.55 -1.83
CA ASP A 65 6.25 5.38 -1.72
C ASP A 65 6.63 4.30 -0.69
N ASP A 66 5.86 4.21 0.41
CA ASP A 66 6.06 3.23 1.48
C ASP A 66 5.71 1.81 1.00
N ILE A 67 4.59 1.66 0.30
CA ILE A 67 4.11 0.36 -0.18
C ILE A 67 4.78 -0.03 -1.51
N TYR A 68 5.05 0.91 -2.42
CA TYR A 68 5.69 0.64 -3.72
C TYR A 68 6.96 1.48 -3.87
N PRO A 69 8.05 1.12 -3.18
CA PRO A 69 9.30 1.87 -3.26
C PRO A 69 9.85 1.82 -4.68
N ASN A 70 10.23 2.99 -5.21
CA ASN A 70 10.75 3.14 -6.57
C ASN A 70 9.78 2.64 -7.66
N LEU A 71 8.48 2.95 -7.49
CA LEU A 71 7.43 2.52 -8.42
C LEU A 71 7.76 2.90 -9.88
N LYS A 72 8.34 4.08 -10.12
CA LYS A 72 8.68 4.55 -11.47
C LYS A 72 9.66 3.64 -12.19
N GLU A 73 10.59 3.06 -11.43
CA GLU A 73 11.63 2.17 -11.93
C GLU A 73 11.16 0.70 -11.95
N ARG A 74 10.20 0.34 -11.09
CA ARG A 74 9.79 -1.05 -10.84
C ARG A 74 8.37 -1.40 -11.28
N TYR A 75 7.64 -0.51 -11.96
CA TYR A 75 6.26 -0.78 -12.37
C TYR A 75 6.10 -1.97 -13.33
N LEU A 76 7.18 -2.44 -13.97
CA LEU A 76 7.19 -3.64 -14.82
C LEU A 76 7.60 -4.92 -14.07
N ASP A 77 8.04 -4.80 -12.81
CA ASP A 77 8.37 -5.94 -11.96
C ASP A 77 7.07 -6.54 -11.39
N SER A 78 6.63 -7.64 -11.99
CA SER A 78 5.39 -8.33 -11.60
C SER A 78 5.39 -8.75 -10.14
N SER A 79 6.54 -9.14 -9.59
CA SER A 79 6.63 -9.57 -8.18
C SER A 79 6.38 -8.39 -7.24
N CYS A 80 6.93 -7.21 -7.58
CA CYS A 80 6.70 -5.98 -6.82
C CYS A 80 5.21 -5.60 -6.74
N LEU A 81 4.47 -5.77 -7.84
CA LEU A 81 3.05 -5.40 -7.90
C LEU A 81 2.13 -6.47 -7.30
N GLN A 82 2.47 -7.75 -7.42
CA GLN A 82 1.61 -8.85 -6.96
C GLN A 82 1.67 -9.06 -5.45
N GLU A 83 2.81 -8.80 -4.81
CA GLU A 83 3.00 -9.03 -3.38
C GLU A 83 2.41 -7.92 -2.50
N ARG A 84 1.92 -6.84 -3.10
CA ARG A 84 1.60 -5.59 -2.39
C ARG A 84 0.23 -5.07 -2.81
N ALA A 85 -0.54 -4.57 -1.85
CA ALA A 85 -1.88 -4.02 -2.09
C ALA A 85 -2.17 -2.83 -1.19
N ILE A 86 -2.92 -1.86 -1.73
CA ILE A 86 -3.49 -0.75 -0.97
C ILE A 86 -5.00 -0.96 -0.96
N LEU A 87 -5.55 -1.20 0.23
CA LEU A 87 -6.99 -1.40 0.41
C LEU A 87 -7.62 -0.12 0.97
N ALA A 88 -8.76 0.26 0.41
CA ALA A 88 -9.57 1.35 0.92
C ALA A 88 -11.03 0.90 1.05
N PRO A 89 -11.74 1.32 2.11
CA PRO A 89 -13.12 0.87 2.36
C PRO A 89 -14.14 1.43 1.37
N LYS A 90 -13.80 2.51 0.64
CA LYS A 90 -14.69 3.14 -0.35
C LYS A 90 -14.04 3.19 -1.73
N ASN A 91 -14.82 2.88 -2.76
CA ASN A 91 -14.36 2.94 -4.15
C ASN A 91 -13.86 4.33 -4.55
N VAL A 92 -14.50 5.40 -4.08
CA VAL A 92 -14.04 6.78 -4.36
C VAL A 92 -12.62 7.05 -3.87
N ASP A 93 -12.16 6.35 -2.83
CA ASP A 93 -10.80 6.48 -2.33
C ASP A 93 -9.85 5.54 -3.08
N VAL A 94 -10.32 4.35 -3.49
CA VAL A 94 -9.61 3.48 -4.44
C VAL A 94 -9.31 4.23 -5.75
N ASP A 95 -10.28 4.94 -6.30
CA ASP A 95 -10.13 5.68 -7.56
C ASP A 95 -9.08 6.79 -7.45
N LYS A 96 -9.05 7.52 -6.32
CA LYS A 96 -8.03 8.54 -6.05
C LYS A 96 -6.64 7.93 -5.98
N ILE A 97 -6.50 6.82 -5.28
CA ILE A 97 -5.21 6.12 -5.11
C ILE A 97 -4.73 5.59 -6.46
N ASN A 98 -5.60 4.89 -7.20
CA ASN A 98 -5.29 4.36 -8.52
C ASN A 98 -4.89 5.47 -9.49
N SER A 99 -5.67 6.54 -9.59
CA SER A 99 -5.36 7.68 -10.46
C SER A 99 -4.00 8.29 -10.12
N LYS A 100 -3.70 8.42 -8.82
CA LYS A 100 -2.40 8.90 -8.37
C LYS A 100 -1.27 7.93 -8.74
N MET A 101 -1.47 6.64 -8.58
CA MET A 101 -0.49 5.61 -8.93
C MET A 101 -0.19 5.59 -10.42
N PHE A 102 -1.22 5.65 -11.29
CA PHE A 102 -1.04 5.75 -12.74
C PHE A 102 -0.31 7.03 -13.15
N SER A 103 -0.54 8.16 -12.47
CA SER A 103 0.19 9.41 -12.76
C SER A 103 1.70 9.34 -12.47
N LEU A 104 2.15 8.34 -11.70
CA LEU A 104 3.56 8.13 -11.39
C LEU A 104 4.24 7.20 -12.39
N ILE A 105 3.49 6.28 -12.98
CA ILE A 105 4.01 5.36 -13.99
C ILE A 105 4.34 6.19 -15.23
N PRO A 106 5.58 6.10 -15.76
CA PRO A 106 5.91 6.74 -17.03
C PRO A 106 4.93 6.23 -18.08
N GLU A 107 4.27 7.11 -18.84
CA GLU A 107 3.45 6.65 -19.96
C GLU A 107 4.32 5.78 -20.85
N PRO A 108 4.01 4.47 -20.99
CA PRO A 108 4.70 3.69 -21.98
C PRO A 108 4.28 4.26 -23.33
N THR A 109 5.21 4.83 -24.09
CA THR A 109 5.10 4.92 -25.55
C THR A 109 5.13 3.49 -26.09
N ARG A 110 4.15 2.69 -25.74
CA ARG A 110 3.90 1.37 -26.31
C ARG A 110 2.77 1.60 -27.29
N CYS A 111 3.15 1.89 -28.54
CA CYS A 111 2.29 1.54 -29.65
C CYS A 111 1.99 0.05 -29.52
N CYS A 112 0.80 -0.26 -29.03
CA CYS A 112 0.24 -1.58 -29.17
C CYS A 112 0.14 -1.83 -30.66
N LEU A 113 1.09 -2.59 -31.22
CA LEU A 113 0.95 -3.16 -32.54
C LEU A 113 -0.14 -4.22 -32.39
N SER A 114 -1.40 -3.79 -32.47
CA SER A 114 -2.45 -4.73 -32.83
C SER A 114 -2.07 -5.28 -34.20
N THR A 115 -2.31 -6.57 -34.42
CA THR A 115 -1.93 -7.27 -35.65
C THR A 115 -2.65 -6.73 -36.90
N ASP A 116 -3.53 -5.74 -36.73
CA ASP A 116 -4.28 -5.06 -37.77
C ASP A 116 -3.98 -3.57 -37.96
N GLU A 117 -3.21 -2.88 -37.09
CA GLU A 117 -2.89 -1.46 -37.32
C GLU A 117 -1.44 -1.08 -36.98
N SER A 118 -0.68 -0.73 -38.02
CA SER A 118 0.62 -0.10 -37.94
C SER A 118 0.47 1.39 -37.62
N CYS A 119 0.36 1.74 -36.34
CA CYS A 119 0.45 3.12 -35.89
C CYS A 119 1.49 3.25 -34.77
N CYS A 120 2.76 3.17 -35.15
CA CYS A 120 3.82 3.93 -34.49
C CYS A 120 4.36 4.90 -35.55
N GLY A 121 3.66 6.02 -35.74
CA GLY A 121 4.14 7.09 -36.60
C GLY A 121 5.30 7.78 -35.92
N ASP A 122 6.49 7.57 -36.46
CA ASP A 122 7.70 8.33 -36.18
C ASP A 122 7.42 9.82 -36.38
N TRP A 123 7.43 10.60 -35.29
CA TRP A 123 7.64 12.05 -35.41
C TRP A 123 9.10 12.35 -35.10
N GLN A 124 9.96 12.06 -36.07
CA GLN A 124 11.22 12.77 -36.25
C GLN A 124 11.25 13.47 -37.61
N PHE A 125 11.06 14.78 -37.52
CA PHE A 125 11.61 15.88 -38.33
C PHE A 125 11.32 15.97 -39.83
N VAL A 126 10.63 17.05 -40.22
CA VAL A 126 11.27 18.21 -40.89
C VAL A 126 10.72 19.49 -40.27
#